data_AF-A0A9W4SW53-F1
#
_entry.id   AF-A0A9W4SW53-F1
#
_cell.length_a   1.000
_cell.length_b   1.000
_cell.length_c   1.000
_cell.angle_alpha   90.00
_cell.angle_beta   90.00
_cell.angle_gamma   90.00
#
_symmetry.space_group_name_H-M   'P 1'
#
loop_
_entity.id
_entity.type
_entity.pdbx_description
1 polymer ?
#
loop_
_entity_poly.entity_id
_entity_poly.type
_entity_poly.pdbx_seq_one_letter_code
_entity_poly.pdbx_strand_id
1 'polypeptide(L)'
;MDQLSNMNVIIISSQQINPSFILPNSTNLQNHQTQISSLPNASLLLNSFVLSSTLLLTTYVFFVKNNFLKNKQQRAWILTYTTSIIMSIGSIPFVFQLIFSANWNVNDLPKESNLSIVLVGFFMTYCILDLLIGRAFYKHEISNVTSMKGYLHHLIHLAISVFVIYKQRTEIFCLMSIFEVSTLVLATEKFNNKSLKQEILYLTSFISTRLLFHAMMIHLYYNYHQSKSTWLILALLYPLQCYWFYGYIKQQINMRNQRKKRSQLNNILYNNQELEIVLNSLMM
;
A
#
# COMPACT_ATOMS: atom_id res chain seq x y z
N MET A 1 -31.12 55.73 -49.71
CA MET A 1 -31.96 56.91 -49.96
C MET A 1 -32.86 57.08 -48.76
N ASP A 2 -32.61 58.17 -48.03
CA ASP A 2 -33.52 58.98 -47.22
C ASP A 2 -34.24 58.32 -46.03
N GLN A 3 -33.87 58.59 -44.78
CA GLN A 3 -33.98 59.83 -43.97
C GLN A 3 -35.35 60.07 -43.32
N LEU A 4 -35.29 60.17 -41.98
CA LEU A 4 -36.06 61.06 -41.08
C LEU A 4 -37.54 60.67 -40.86
N SER A 5 -38.17 60.75 -39.68
CA SER A 5 -37.97 61.51 -38.43
C SER A 5 -38.89 60.83 -37.37
N ASN A 6 -38.59 60.80 -36.08
CA ASN A 6 -38.88 61.92 -35.19
C ASN A 6 -38.10 61.84 -33.88
N MET A 7 -37.46 62.97 -33.57
CA MET A 7 -36.86 63.34 -32.30
C MET A 7 -37.92 63.54 -31.21
N ASN A 8 -37.57 63.19 -29.98
CA ASN A 8 -37.78 64.09 -28.85
C ASN A 8 -36.49 64.15 -28.04
N VAL A 9 -35.93 65.35 -28.00
CA VAL A 9 -34.76 65.79 -27.23
C VAL A 9 -35.24 66.22 -25.84
N ILE A 10 -34.33 66.17 -24.86
CA ILE A 10 -34.13 67.08 -23.68
C ILE A 10 -33.80 66.23 -22.44
N ILE A 11 -32.80 66.47 -21.59
CA ILE A 11 -31.64 67.38 -21.48
C ILE A 11 -30.71 66.69 -20.47
N ILE A 12 -29.40 66.80 -20.69
CA ILE A 12 -28.33 66.35 -19.79
C ILE A 12 -28.29 67.25 -18.55
N SER A 13 -28.20 66.68 -17.35
CA SER A 13 -27.60 67.35 -16.19
C SER A 13 -26.38 66.58 -15.72
N SER A 14 -25.29 67.33 -15.59
CA SER A 14 -23.93 66.95 -15.23
C SER A 14 -23.71 66.93 -13.72
N GLN A 15 -22.59 66.30 -13.30
CA GLN A 15 -21.95 66.29 -11.98
C GLN A 15 -22.44 65.12 -11.08
N GLN A 16 -21.60 64.25 -10.52
CA GLN A 16 -20.29 64.47 -9.91
C GLN A 16 -19.46 63.18 -9.94
N ILE A 17 -18.20 63.27 -10.37
CA ILE A 17 -17.20 62.20 -10.27
C ILE A 17 -16.63 62.25 -8.84
N ASN A 18 -16.75 61.15 -8.09
CA ASN A 18 -16.07 60.93 -6.82
C ASN A 18 -15.18 59.68 -6.96
N PRO A 19 -13.85 59.77 -6.91
CA PRO A 19 -13.00 58.59 -6.87
C PRO A 19 -12.64 58.30 -5.40
N SER A 20 -13.50 57.56 -4.69
CA SER A 20 -13.07 56.88 -3.45
C SER A 20 -12.43 55.56 -3.85
N PHE A 21 -11.11 55.62 -4.06
CA PHE A 21 -10.24 54.46 -4.16
C PHE A 21 -10.25 53.74 -2.80
N ILE A 22 -11.17 52.79 -2.64
CA ILE A 22 -11.22 51.91 -1.46
C ILE A 22 -10.07 50.92 -1.63
N LEU A 23 -8.97 51.17 -0.92
CA LEU A 23 -7.95 50.17 -0.62
C LEU A 23 -8.65 48.95 0.00
N PRO A 24 -8.44 47.72 -0.51
CA PRO A 24 -8.98 46.54 0.14
C PRO A 24 -8.40 46.45 1.54
N ASN A 25 -9.30 46.49 2.53
CA ASN A 25 -9.00 46.29 3.93
C ASN A 25 -8.04 45.11 4.12
N SER A 26 -6.92 45.37 4.80
CA SER A 26 -5.91 44.39 5.23
C SER A 26 -6.44 43.33 6.21
N THR A 27 -7.73 43.36 6.54
CA THR A 27 -8.40 42.38 7.41
C THR A 27 -8.76 41.07 6.71
N ASN A 28 -8.71 41.00 5.37
CA ASN A 28 -8.98 39.77 4.62
C ASN A 28 -7.75 38.84 4.46
N LEU A 29 -6.55 39.28 4.84
CA LEU A 29 -5.34 38.43 4.80
C LEU A 29 -5.13 37.62 6.09
N GLN A 30 -5.77 37.99 7.21
CA GLN A 30 -5.70 37.23 8.45
C GLN A 30 -6.73 36.08 8.53
N ASN A 31 -7.82 36.15 7.76
CA ASN A 31 -8.83 35.06 7.72
C ASN A 31 -8.43 33.87 6.83
N HIS A 32 -7.39 34.01 6.00
CA HIS A 32 -6.87 32.89 5.20
C HIS A 32 -5.80 32.05 5.93
N GLN A 33 -5.25 32.55 7.04
CA GLN A 33 -4.21 31.85 7.81
C GLN A 33 -4.77 30.99 8.95
N THR A 34 -6.07 31.04 9.25
CA THR A 34 -6.72 30.28 10.34
C THR A 34 -7.64 29.15 9.87
N GLN A 35 -7.69 28.87 8.55
CA GLN A 35 -8.35 27.68 8.00
C GLN A 35 -7.36 26.59 7.54
N ILE A 36 -6.13 26.59 8.03
CA ILE A 36 -5.39 25.33 8.16
C ILE A 36 -6.00 24.63 9.38
N SER A 37 -7.18 24.03 9.18
CA SER A 37 -7.83 23.18 10.17
C SER A 37 -6.77 22.21 10.68
N SER A 38 -6.40 22.31 11.96
CA SER A 38 -5.57 21.34 12.64
C SER A 38 -6.08 19.95 12.27
N LEU A 39 -5.23 19.09 11.69
CA LEU A 39 -5.61 17.75 11.28
C LEU A 39 -6.35 17.09 12.46
N PRO A 40 -7.65 16.76 12.31
CA PRO A 40 -8.37 16.12 13.41
C PRO A 40 -7.61 14.87 13.81
N ASN A 41 -7.48 14.65 15.12
CA ASN A 41 -6.74 13.52 15.69
C ASN A 41 -5.20 13.55 15.47
N ALA A 42 -4.59 14.71 15.18
CA ALA A 42 -3.14 14.84 15.03
C ALA A 42 -2.33 14.28 16.23
N SER A 43 -2.79 14.51 17.46
CA SER A 43 -2.14 13.99 18.66
C SER A 43 -2.19 12.46 18.74
N LEU A 44 -3.34 11.87 18.38
CA LEU A 44 -3.50 10.42 18.33
C LEU A 44 -2.61 9.79 17.25
N LEU A 45 -2.54 10.43 16.08
CA LEU A 45 -1.68 10.01 14.99
C LEU A 45 -0.20 10.12 15.37
N LEU A 46 0.21 11.22 16.02
CA LEU A 46 1.59 11.39 16.50
C LEU A 46 1.95 10.32 17.55
N ASN A 47 1.05 10.05 18.50
CA ASN A 47 1.24 9.02 19.49
C ASN A 47 1.35 7.63 18.85
N SER A 48 0.54 7.34 17.81
CA SER A 48 0.64 6.09 17.08
C SER A 48 1.97 5.97 16.33
N PHE A 49 2.48 7.05 15.73
CA PHE A 49 3.82 7.08 15.11
C PHE A 49 4.94 6.76 16.12
N VAL A 50 4.91 7.37 17.30
CA VAL A 50 5.94 7.15 18.34
C VAL A 50 5.90 5.72 18.89
N LEU A 51 4.70 5.24 19.24
CA LEU A 51 4.51 3.88 19.78
C LEU A 51 4.88 2.81 18.75
N SER A 52 4.42 2.96 17.51
CA SER A 52 4.72 2.02 16.43
C SER A 52 6.21 2.03 16.06
N SER A 53 6.85 3.20 16.02
CA SER A 53 8.29 3.29 15.78
C SER A 53 9.08 2.56 16.85
N THR A 54 8.71 2.78 18.12
CA THR A 54 9.34 2.10 19.25
C THR A 54 9.15 0.59 19.15
N LEU A 55 7.92 0.11 18.90
CA LEU A 55 7.63 -1.32 18.79
C LEU A 55 8.38 -1.98 17.62
N LEU A 56 8.36 -1.36 16.44
CA LEU A 56 8.99 -1.92 15.23
C LEU A 56 10.52 -1.93 15.33
N LEU A 57 11.12 -0.85 15.82
CA LEU A 57 12.58 -0.77 16.00
C LEU A 57 13.07 -1.71 17.11
N THR A 58 12.36 -1.78 18.25
CA THR A 58 12.72 -2.73 19.32
C THR A 58 12.61 -4.17 18.84
N THR A 59 11.55 -4.52 18.11
CA THR A 59 11.39 -5.83 17.48
C THR A 59 12.56 -6.12 16.53
N TYR A 60 12.87 -5.19 15.63
CA TYR A 60 13.97 -5.35 14.67
C TYR A 60 15.32 -5.56 15.38
N VAL A 61 15.66 -4.72 16.36
CA VAL A 61 16.91 -4.82 17.12
C VAL A 61 16.97 -6.11 17.91
N PHE A 62 15.88 -6.52 18.57
CA PHE A 62 15.82 -7.76 19.33
C PHE A 62 16.13 -8.99 18.46
N PHE A 63 15.49 -9.11 17.30
CA PHE A 63 15.69 -10.25 16.40
C PHE A 63 17.07 -10.23 15.71
N VAL A 64 17.61 -9.05 15.39
CA VAL A 64 18.93 -8.91 14.79
C VAL A 64 20.05 -9.20 15.81
N LYS A 65 19.95 -8.67 17.03
CA LYS A 65 20.99 -8.80 18.07
C LYS A 65 21.11 -10.23 18.60
N ASN A 66 19.98 -10.92 18.78
CA ASN A 66 19.96 -12.29 19.29
C ASN A 66 20.37 -13.35 18.24
N ASN A 67 20.76 -12.92 17.03
CA ASN A 67 21.25 -13.78 15.95
C ASN A 67 20.30 -14.94 15.57
N PHE A 68 19.01 -14.84 15.93
CA PHE A 68 17.97 -15.81 15.59
C PHE A 68 17.83 -15.98 14.07
N LEU A 69 18.17 -14.92 13.31
CA LEU A 69 18.08 -14.87 11.86
C LEU A 69 19.47 -14.60 11.27
N LYS A 70 20.14 -15.67 10.82
CA LYS A 70 21.47 -15.59 10.21
C LYS A 70 21.42 -15.05 8.77
N ASN A 71 20.29 -15.20 8.08
CA ASN A 71 20.15 -14.81 6.68
C ASN A 71 19.74 -13.32 6.54
N LYS A 72 20.46 -12.56 5.70
CA LYS A 72 20.13 -11.17 5.36
C LYS A 72 18.70 -11.02 4.84
N GLN A 73 18.24 -11.99 4.05
CA GLN A 73 16.86 -12.00 3.53
C GLN A 73 15.84 -12.10 4.66
N GLN A 74 16.05 -12.95 5.67
CA GLN A 74 15.13 -13.06 6.80
C GLN A 74 15.06 -11.76 7.60
N ARG A 75 16.21 -11.09 7.79
CA ARG A 75 16.28 -9.80 8.50
C ARG A 75 15.51 -8.69 7.80
N ALA A 76 15.51 -8.67 6.46
CA ALA A 76 14.74 -7.71 5.69
C ALA A 76 13.22 -7.89 5.84
N TRP A 77 12.74 -9.11 6.14
CA TRP A 77 11.32 -9.43 6.22
C TRP A 77 10.72 -9.34 7.64
N ILE A 78 11.52 -9.06 8.68
CA ILE A 78 11.05 -8.98 10.07
C ILE A 78 9.94 -7.94 10.22
N LEU A 79 10.19 -6.72 9.71
CA LEU A 79 9.23 -5.62 9.83
C LEU A 79 7.94 -5.92 9.08
N THR A 80 8.06 -6.43 7.84
CA THR A 80 6.91 -6.86 7.05
C THR A 80 6.11 -7.93 7.77
N TYR A 81 6.77 -8.92 8.36
CA TYR A 81 6.11 -10.00 9.09
C TYR A 81 5.34 -9.49 10.31
N THR A 82 5.99 -8.70 11.17
CA THR A 82 5.36 -8.11 12.36
C THR A 82 4.18 -7.22 11.97
N THR A 83 4.36 -6.37 10.97
CA THR A 83 3.27 -5.51 10.47
C THR A 83 2.13 -6.32 9.90
N SER A 84 2.41 -7.36 9.11
CA SER A 84 1.37 -8.18 8.50
C SER A 84 0.50 -8.88 9.55
N ILE A 85 1.09 -9.32 10.67
CA ILE A 85 0.33 -9.88 11.81
C ILE A 85 -0.62 -8.82 12.39
N ILE A 86 -0.08 -7.66 12.76
CA ILE A 86 -0.83 -6.60 13.44
C ILE A 86 -1.96 -6.09 12.53
N MET A 87 -1.69 -5.87 11.25
CA MET A 87 -2.69 -5.41 10.29
C MET A 87 -3.74 -6.48 9.97
N SER A 88 -3.35 -7.75 9.86
CA SER A 88 -4.31 -8.85 9.65
C SER A 88 -5.28 -8.93 10.83
N ILE A 89 -4.78 -8.94 12.06
CA ILE A 89 -5.61 -8.98 13.27
C ILE A 89 -6.44 -7.70 13.39
N GLY A 90 -5.82 -6.54 13.19
CA GLY A 90 -6.47 -5.24 13.27
C GLY A 90 -7.56 -5.02 12.23
N SER A 91 -7.53 -5.74 11.09
CA SER A 91 -8.58 -5.68 10.07
C SER A 91 -9.85 -6.44 10.45
N ILE A 92 -9.75 -7.45 11.32
CA ILE A 92 -10.87 -8.35 11.67
C ILE A 92 -12.11 -7.58 12.16
N PRO A 93 -12.01 -6.61 13.09
CA PRO A 93 -13.18 -5.85 13.53
C PRO A 93 -13.91 -5.13 12.40
N PHE A 94 -13.19 -4.61 11.41
CA PHE A 94 -13.77 -3.88 10.28
C PHE A 94 -14.46 -4.84 9.29
N VAL A 95 -13.83 -5.98 9.01
CA VAL A 95 -14.45 -7.04 8.19
C VAL A 95 -15.69 -7.60 8.88
N PHE A 96 -15.62 -7.82 10.20
CA PHE A 96 -16.74 -8.28 11.01
C PHE A 96 -17.91 -7.28 10.95
N GLN A 97 -17.63 -5.98 11.12
CA GLN A 97 -18.64 -4.93 11.00
C GLN A 97 -19.27 -4.90 9.60
N LEU A 98 -18.49 -5.04 8.52
CA LEU A 98 -19.04 -5.10 7.17
C LEU A 98 -20.02 -6.27 6.99
N ILE A 99 -19.64 -7.46 7.46
CA ILE A 99 -20.41 -8.69 7.23
C ILE A 99 -21.64 -8.75 8.12
N PHE A 100 -21.48 -8.53 9.43
CA PHE A 100 -22.53 -8.82 10.41
C PHE A 100 -23.33 -7.59 10.83
N SER A 101 -22.71 -6.41 10.87
CA SER A 101 -23.39 -5.19 11.31
C SER A 101 -23.99 -4.42 10.14
N ALA A 102 -23.23 -4.28 9.06
CA ALA A 102 -23.62 -3.51 7.88
C ALA A 102 -24.25 -4.37 6.77
N ASN A 103 -24.27 -5.71 6.92
CA ASN A 103 -24.84 -6.64 5.94
C ASN A 103 -24.40 -6.34 4.49
N TRP A 104 -23.09 -6.16 4.29
CA TRP A 104 -22.46 -5.80 3.01
C TRP A 104 -22.78 -4.40 2.47
N ASN A 105 -23.50 -3.55 3.21
CA ASN A 105 -23.72 -2.16 2.85
C ASN A 105 -22.56 -1.27 3.32
N VAL A 106 -21.71 -0.86 2.38
CA VAL A 106 -20.54 -0.01 2.66
C VAL A 106 -20.88 1.38 3.18
N ASN A 107 -22.13 1.84 3.06
CA ASN A 107 -22.57 3.13 3.63
C ASN A 107 -22.85 3.05 5.13
N ASP A 108 -23.16 1.86 5.63
CA ASP A 108 -23.50 1.62 7.04
C ASP A 108 -22.26 1.33 7.87
N LEU A 109 -21.08 1.32 7.25
CA LEU A 109 -19.82 1.24 7.98
C LEU A 109 -19.65 2.48 8.86
N PRO A 110 -19.28 2.30 10.14
CA PRO A 110 -18.99 3.43 10.99
C PRO A 110 -17.86 4.26 10.38
N LYS A 111 -17.96 5.58 10.52
CA LYS A 111 -16.89 6.50 10.14
C LYS A 111 -15.61 6.20 10.91
N GLU A 112 -14.55 6.93 10.58
CA GLU A 112 -13.24 6.90 11.25
C GLU A 112 -13.35 6.68 12.78
N SER A 113 -12.60 5.69 13.27
CA SER A 113 -12.49 5.34 14.69
C SER A 113 -11.04 5.50 15.18
N ASN A 114 -10.86 5.69 16.50
CA ASN A 114 -9.52 5.78 17.09
C ASN A 114 -8.63 4.59 16.72
N LEU A 115 -9.20 3.37 16.72
CA LEU A 115 -8.47 2.16 16.31
C LEU A 115 -8.01 2.26 14.86
N SER A 116 -8.87 2.72 13.94
CA SER A 116 -8.51 2.84 12.54
C SER A 116 -7.38 3.85 12.30
N ILE A 117 -7.38 4.98 13.00
CA ILE A 117 -6.32 5.99 12.92
C ILE A 117 -5.00 5.42 13.43
N VAL A 118 -5.04 4.72 14.56
CA VAL A 118 -3.85 4.07 15.16
C VAL A 118 -3.28 3.02 14.21
N LEU A 119 -4.11 2.18 13.59
CA LEU A 119 -3.66 1.16 12.63
C LEU A 119 -3.07 1.78 11.35
N VAL A 120 -3.69 2.83 10.81
CA VAL A 120 -3.14 3.54 9.64
C VAL A 120 -1.79 4.18 10.00
N GLY A 121 -1.69 4.86 11.14
CA GLY A 121 -0.43 5.44 11.60
C GLY A 121 0.66 4.38 11.84
N PHE A 122 0.29 3.22 12.39
CA PHE A 122 1.19 2.08 12.53
C PHE A 122 1.71 1.60 11.16
N PHE A 123 0.82 1.44 10.18
CA PHE A 123 1.20 1.01 8.83
C PHE A 123 2.08 2.02 8.10
N MET A 124 1.78 3.32 8.24
CA MET A 124 2.60 4.40 7.69
C MET A 124 4.01 4.37 8.27
N THR A 125 4.12 4.18 9.59
CA THR A 125 5.40 4.07 10.29
C THR A 125 6.21 2.90 9.77
N TYR A 126 5.56 1.74 9.60
CA TYR A 126 6.18 0.59 8.95
C TYR A 126 6.74 0.94 7.57
N CYS A 127 5.94 1.57 6.69
CA CYS A 127 6.39 1.92 5.35
C CYS A 127 7.62 2.83 5.38
N ILE A 128 7.63 3.83 6.28
CA ILE A 128 8.76 4.75 6.45
C ILE A 128 10.00 4.00 6.96
N LEU A 129 9.86 3.21 8.03
CA LEU A 129 10.97 2.48 8.62
C LEU A 129 11.55 1.44 7.66
N ASP A 130 10.70 0.72 6.91
CA ASP A 130 11.13 -0.27 5.93
C ASP A 130 11.94 0.38 4.79
N LEU A 131 11.50 1.55 4.30
CA LEU A 131 12.25 2.35 3.33
C LEU A 131 13.59 2.84 3.89
N LEU A 132 13.62 3.34 5.13
CA LEU A 132 14.83 3.84 5.78
C LEU A 132 15.84 2.73 6.04
N ILE A 133 15.41 1.61 6.61
CA ILE A 133 16.26 0.43 6.90
C ILE A 133 16.71 -0.22 5.59
N GLY A 134 15.82 -0.35 4.62
CA GLY A 134 16.15 -0.77 3.25
C GLY A 134 17.29 0.06 2.67
N ARG A 135 17.16 1.39 2.71
CA ARG A 135 18.18 2.32 2.19
C ARG A 135 19.47 2.29 2.98
N ALA A 136 19.43 2.06 4.29
CA ALA A 136 20.63 2.02 5.12
C ALA A 136 21.42 0.72 4.95
N PHE A 137 20.75 -0.44 5.04
CA PHE A 137 21.40 -1.75 5.17
C PHE A 137 21.37 -2.61 3.91
N TYR A 138 20.46 -2.33 2.96
CA TYR A 138 20.22 -3.17 1.78
C TYR A 138 20.34 -2.40 0.45
N LYS A 139 21.26 -1.42 0.39
CA LYS A 139 21.51 -0.56 -0.79
C LYS A 139 21.66 -1.34 -2.11
N HIS A 140 22.36 -2.47 -2.09
CA HIS A 140 22.58 -3.30 -3.27
C HIS A 140 21.33 -4.11 -3.68
N GLU A 141 20.39 -4.35 -2.77
CA GLU A 141 19.12 -4.96 -3.13
C GLU A 141 18.17 -3.93 -3.74
N ILE A 142 18.19 -2.68 -3.28
CA ILE A 142 17.41 -1.58 -3.88
C ILE A 142 17.74 -1.35 -5.36
N SER A 143 19.01 -1.51 -5.76
CA SER A 143 19.43 -1.37 -7.17
C SER A 143 18.95 -2.51 -8.08
N ASN A 144 18.48 -3.62 -7.52
CA ASN A 144 17.81 -4.64 -8.32
C ASN A 144 16.37 -4.21 -8.62
N VAL A 145 16.05 -4.12 -9.92
CA VAL A 145 14.72 -3.75 -10.46
C VAL A 145 13.57 -4.53 -9.81
N THR A 146 13.82 -5.75 -9.34
CA THR A 146 12.85 -6.60 -8.66
C THR A 146 12.52 -6.14 -7.23
N SER A 147 13.49 -5.65 -6.46
CA SER A 147 13.27 -5.13 -5.09
C SER A 147 12.76 -3.69 -5.09
N MET A 148 13.10 -2.89 -6.12
CA MET A 148 12.52 -1.54 -6.32
C MET A 148 10.98 -1.58 -6.41
N LYS A 149 10.40 -2.68 -6.92
CA LYS A 149 8.94 -2.89 -6.97
C LYS A 149 8.30 -2.96 -5.58
N GLY A 150 9.02 -3.50 -4.59
CA GLY A 150 8.58 -3.52 -3.19
C GLY A 150 8.63 -2.13 -2.53
N TYR A 151 9.68 -1.36 -2.79
CA TYR A 151 9.77 0.01 -2.25
C TYR A 151 8.77 0.98 -2.87
N LEU A 152 8.52 0.87 -4.17
CA LEU A 152 7.48 1.64 -4.85
C LEU A 152 6.08 1.29 -4.30
N HIS A 153 5.84 0.03 -3.94
CA HIS A 153 4.62 -0.39 -3.27
C HIS A 153 4.41 0.31 -1.92
N HIS A 154 5.46 0.38 -1.08
CA HIS A 154 5.39 1.08 0.20
C HIS A 154 5.16 2.58 0.03
N LEU A 155 5.73 3.21 -1.01
CA LEU A 155 5.48 4.61 -1.32
C LEU A 155 4.03 4.86 -1.77
N ILE A 156 3.49 4.02 -2.65
CA ILE A 156 2.08 4.09 -3.08
C ILE A 156 1.15 3.96 -1.88
N HIS A 157 1.40 2.99 -1.00
CA HIS A 157 0.59 2.83 0.19
C HIS A 157 0.70 4.01 1.14
N LEU A 158 1.90 4.59 1.34
CA LEU A 158 2.07 5.79 2.15
C LEU A 158 1.20 6.95 1.61
N ALA A 159 1.18 7.15 0.30
CA ALA A 159 0.33 8.16 -0.33
C ALA A 159 -1.17 7.88 -0.13
N ILE A 160 -1.60 6.61 -0.22
CA ILE A 160 -2.99 6.21 0.04
C ILE A 160 -3.34 6.44 1.52
N SER A 161 -2.44 6.09 2.45
CA SER A 161 -2.64 6.31 3.88
C SER A 161 -2.81 7.78 4.22
N VAL A 162 -2.01 8.67 3.62
CA VAL A 162 -2.18 10.12 3.75
C VAL A 162 -3.54 10.56 3.18
N PHE A 163 -3.92 10.04 2.01
CA PHE A 163 -5.20 10.37 1.39
C PHE A 163 -6.40 9.97 2.27
N VAL A 164 -6.41 8.76 2.84
CA VAL A 164 -7.53 8.31 3.68
C VAL A 164 -7.62 9.07 5.00
N ILE A 165 -6.48 9.46 5.59
CA ILE A 165 -6.46 10.33 6.77
C ILE A 165 -7.03 11.71 6.41
N TYR A 166 -6.58 12.30 5.30
CA TYR A 166 -7.08 13.60 4.85
C TYR A 166 -8.59 13.58 4.57
N LYS A 167 -9.12 12.46 4.08
CA LYS A 167 -10.55 12.26 3.84
C LYS A 167 -11.33 11.79 5.06
N GLN A 168 -10.68 11.53 6.19
CA GLN A 168 -11.28 10.95 7.41
C GLN A 168 -12.01 9.63 7.14
N ARG A 169 -11.40 8.79 6.29
CA ARG A 169 -11.92 7.49 5.84
C ARG A 169 -10.94 6.34 6.12
N THR A 170 -10.27 6.39 7.27
CA THR A 170 -9.27 5.39 7.68
C THR A 170 -9.85 3.98 7.84
N GLU A 171 -11.16 3.85 8.09
CA GLU A 171 -11.84 2.57 8.19
C GLU A 171 -11.75 1.75 6.90
N ILE A 172 -11.76 2.41 5.74
CA ILE A 172 -11.64 1.75 4.43
C ILE A 172 -10.25 1.11 4.33
N PHE A 173 -9.22 1.82 4.75
CA PHE A 173 -7.86 1.29 4.76
C PHE A 173 -7.74 0.08 5.68
N CYS A 174 -8.30 0.15 6.89
CA CYS A 174 -8.28 -0.97 7.84
C CYS A 174 -9.08 -2.18 7.35
N LEU A 175 -10.21 -1.96 6.68
CA LEU A 175 -10.98 -3.02 6.03
C LEU A 175 -10.16 -3.73 4.95
N MET A 176 -9.48 -2.96 4.11
CA MET A 176 -8.62 -3.48 3.04
C MET A 176 -7.32 -4.09 3.56
N SER A 177 -6.95 -3.85 4.83
CA SER A 177 -5.75 -4.40 5.46
C SER A 177 -5.81 -5.92 5.66
N ILE A 178 -6.97 -6.55 5.44
CA ILE A 178 -7.08 -8.02 5.35
C ILE A 178 -6.18 -8.61 4.25
N PHE A 179 -5.74 -7.79 3.28
CA PHE A 179 -4.75 -8.16 2.26
C PHE A 179 -3.41 -8.60 2.85
N GLU A 180 -3.09 -8.10 4.04
CA GLU A 180 -1.85 -8.45 4.74
C GLU A 180 -1.83 -9.91 5.18
N VAL A 181 -2.96 -10.63 5.18
CA VAL A 181 -2.98 -12.09 5.41
C VAL A 181 -2.12 -12.81 4.36
N SER A 182 -2.24 -12.43 3.09
CA SER A 182 -1.41 -13.02 2.03
C SER A 182 0.07 -12.63 2.17
N THR A 183 0.35 -11.40 2.62
CA THR A 183 1.72 -10.95 2.92
C THR A 183 2.32 -11.73 4.08
N LEU A 184 1.53 -12.01 5.12
CA LEU A 184 1.93 -12.78 6.29
C LEU A 184 2.34 -14.20 5.89
N VAL A 185 1.55 -14.86 5.02
CA VAL A 185 1.89 -16.18 4.50
C VAL A 185 3.17 -16.13 3.66
N LEU A 186 3.32 -15.11 2.81
CA LEU A 186 4.55 -14.90 2.02
C LEU A 186 5.78 -14.70 2.91
N ALA A 187 5.66 -13.87 3.94
CA ALA A 187 6.73 -13.60 4.89
C ALA A 187 7.11 -14.86 5.67
N THR A 188 6.13 -15.67 6.05
CA THR A 188 6.35 -16.98 6.68
C THR A 188 7.16 -17.92 5.79
N GLU A 189 6.89 -17.94 4.47
CA GLU A 189 7.68 -18.72 3.49
C GLU A 189 9.16 -18.26 3.45
N LYS A 190 9.45 -16.98 3.71
CA LYS A 190 10.83 -16.46 3.76
C LYS A 190 11.59 -16.91 5.01
N PHE A 191 10.88 -17.20 6.10
CA PHE A 191 11.49 -17.74 7.33
C PHE A 191 11.60 -19.26 7.28
N ASN A 192 10.52 -19.94 6.94
CA ASN A 192 10.43 -21.39 6.90
C ASN A 192 10.59 -21.85 5.46
N ASN A 193 11.82 -22.22 5.10
CA ASN A 193 12.25 -22.78 3.81
C ASN A 193 11.10 -23.20 2.89
N LYS A 194 11.12 -22.65 1.68
CA LYS A 194 10.08 -22.82 0.66
C LYS A 194 9.56 -24.26 0.53
N SER A 195 8.27 -24.43 0.84
CA SER A 195 7.55 -25.71 0.70
C SER A 195 6.32 -25.54 -0.19
N LEU A 196 5.92 -26.62 -0.87
CA LEU A 196 4.74 -26.61 -1.75
C LEU A 196 3.46 -26.25 -1.00
N LYS A 197 3.33 -26.64 0.27
CA LYS A 197 2.21 -26.25 1.14
C LYS A 197 2.16 -24.74 1.33
N GLN A 198 3.29 -24.09 1.63
CA GLN A 198 3.36 -22.64 1.79
C GLN A 198 3.10 -21.90 0.47
N GLU A 199 3.58 -22.43 -0.66
CA GLU A 199 3.26 -21.87 -1.98
C GLU A 199 1.74 -21.87 -2.25
N ILE A 200 1.05 -22.97 -1.93
CA ILE A 200 -0.41 -23.09 -2.10
C ILE A 200 -1.13 -22.14 -1.15
N LEU A 201 -0.75 -22.09 0.13
CA LEU A 201 -1.35 -21.19 1.12
C LEU A 201 -1.21 -19.72 0.72
N TYR A 202 -0.05 -19.33 0.19
CA TYR A 202 0.14 -17.97 -0.32
C TYR A 202 -0.79 -17.72 -1.50
N LEU A 203 -0.87 -18.66 -2.45
CA LEU A 203 -1.71 -18.49 -3.64
C LEU A 203 -3.19 -18.37 -3.28
N THR A 204 -3.69 -19.24 -2.41
CA THR A 204 -5.09 -19.22 -1.99
C THR A 204 -5.44 -17.96 -1.21
N SER A 205 -4.58 -17.55 -0.27
CA SER A 205 -4.77 -16.31 0.49
C SER A 205 -4.68 -15.05 -0.37
N PHE A 206 -3.77 -15.02 -1.36
CA PHE A 206 -3.67 -13.90 -2.29
C PHE A 206 -4.92 -13.79 -3.17
N ILE A 207 -5.38 -14.89 -3.75
CA ILE A 207 -6.59 -14.89 -4.60
C ILE A 207 -7.81 -14.48 -3.78
N SER A 208 -8.01 -15.06 -2.60
CA SER A 208 -9.18 -14.77 -1.77
C SER A 208 -9.22 -13.32 -1.31
N THR A 209 -8.12 -12.80 -0.77
CA THR A 209 -8.06 -11.45 -0.21
C THR A 209 -7.82 -10.39 -1.29
N ARG A 210 -6.72 -10.45 -2.04
CA ARG A 210 -6.29 -9.37 -2.94
C ARG A 210 -6.99 -9.34 -4.30
N LEU A 211 -7.57 -10.46 -4.77
CA LEU A 211 -8.30 -10.50 -6.04
C LEU A 211 -9.82 -10.53 -5.82
N LEU A 212 -10.35 -11.53 -5.13
CA LEU A 212 -11.80 -11.70 -4.99
C LEU A 212 -12.40 -10.67 -4.05
N PHE A 213 -11.90 -10.56 -2.82
CA PHE A 213 -12.41 -9.59 -1.86
C PHE A 213 -12.20 -8.16 -2.37
N HIS A 214 -11.06 -7.83 -2.98
CA HIS A 214 -10.86 -6.51 -3.60
C HIS A 214 -11.88 -6.19 -4.71
N ALA A 215 -12.10 -7.12 -5.64
CA ALA A 215 -13.07 -6.93 -6.72
C ALA A 215 -14.50 -6.73 -6.18
N MET A 216 -14.87 -7.51 -5.17
CA MET A 216 -16.13 -7.34 -4.45
C MET A 216 -16.22 -5.96 -3.77
N MET A 217 -15.17 -5.51 -3.08
CA MET A 217 -15.16 -4.18 -2.48
C MET A 217 -15.30 -3.07 -3.52
N ILE A 218 -14.64 -3.19 -4.68
CA ILE A 218 -14.81 -2.25 -5.80
C ILE A 218 -16.27 -2.22 -6.25
N HIS A 219 -16.88 -3.39 -6.44
CA HIS A 219 -18.28 -3.50 -6.83
C HIS A 219 -19.21 -2.83 -5.80
N LEU A 220 -19.00 -3.08 -4.51
CA LEU A 220 -19.82 -2.49 -3.45
C LEU A 220 -19.66 -0.96 -3.39
N TYR A 221 -18.42 -0.46 -3.44
CA TYR A 221 -18.17 0.97 -3.40
C TYR A 221 -18.58 1.70 -4.68
N TYR A 222 -18.56 1.05 -5.84
CA TYR A 222 -19.04 1.62 -7.09
C TYR A 222 -20.57 1.77 -7.13
N ASN A 223 -21.29 0.74 -6.69
CA ASN A 223 -22.76 0.72 -6.78
C ASN A 223 -23.46 1.43 -5.62
N TYR A 224 -22.89 1.35 -4.42
CA TYR A 224 -23.60 1.81 -3.21
C TYR A 224 -22.99 3.05 -2.58
N HIS A 225 -21.69 3.30 -2.73
CA HIS A 225 -21.04 4.40 -2.02
C HIS A 225 -21.01 5.71 -2.84
N GLN A 226 -21.38 6.83 -2.21
CA GLN A 226 -21.52 8.12 -2.90
C GLN A 226 -20.19 8.74 -3.35
N SER A 227 -19.08 8.44 -2.66
CA SER A 227 -17.77 9.05 -2.95
C SER A 227 -17.10 8.43 -4.17
N LYS A 228 -17.08 9.18 -5.28
CA LYS A 228 -16.39 8.78 -6.51
C LYS A 228 -14.89 8.55 -6.32
N SER A 229 -14.23 9.39 -5.54
CA SER A 229 -12.78 9.27 -5.31
C SER A 229 -12.39 7.97 -4.62
N THR A 230 -13.27 7.45 -3.75
CA THR A 230 -13.01 6.23 -2.99
C THR A 230 -12.98 5.01 -3.90
N TRP A 231 -14.03 4.78 -4.70
CA TRP A 231 -14.07 3.62 -5.58
C TRP A 231 -13.07 3.74 -6.73
N LEU A 232 -12.76 4.95 -7.20
CA LEU A 232 -11.72 5.16 -8.22
C LEU A 232 -10.34 4.73 -7.72
N ILE A 233 -9.97 5.07 -6.48
CA ILE A 233 -8.69 4.65 -5.91
C ILE A 233 -8.64 3.13 -5.77
N LEU A 234 -9.71 2.50 -5.27
CA LEU A 234 -9.79 1.04 -5.19
C LEU A 234 -9.62 0.39 -6.58
N ALA A 235 -10.35 0.88 -7.58
CA ALA A 235 -10.28 0.40 -8.94
C ALA A 235 -8.87 0.58 -9.56
N LEU A 236 -8.21 1.72 -9.31
CA LEU A 236 -6.85 2.00 -9.81
C LEU A 236 -5.79 1.09 -9.16
N LEU A 237 -6.01 0.64 -7.93
CA LEU A 237 -5.09 -0.26 -7.23
C LEU A 237 -5.28 -1.72 -7.62
N TYR A 238 -6.41 -2.09 -8.20
CA TYR A 238 -6.68 -3.46 -8.59
C TYR A 238 -5.74 -4.01 -9.68
N PRO A 239 -5.47 -3.29 -10.80
CA PRO A 239 -4.49 -3.72 -11.79
C PRO A 239 -3.10 -3.99 -11.21
N LEU A 240 -2.72 -3.23 -10.18
CA LEU A 240 -1.44 -3.40 -9.49
C LEU A 240 -1.38 -4.75 -8.75
N GLN A 241 -2.47 -5.17 -8.10
CA GLN A 241 -2.57 -6.49 -7.48
C GLN A 241 -2.49 -7.61 -8.54
N CYS A 242 -3.20 -7.45 -9.67
CA CYS A 242 -3.14 -8.39 -10.78
C CYS A 242 -1.72 -8.50 -11.37
N TYR A 243 -1.03 -7.37 -11.53
CA TYR A 243 0.34 -7.33 -12.01
C TYR A 243 1.31 -8.08 -11.09
N TRP A 244 1.19 -7.90 -9.77
CA TRP A 244 2.03 -8.64 -8.82
C TRP A 244 1.70 -10.13 -8.77
N PHE A 245 0.43 -10.48 -8.86
CA PHE A 245 0.02 -11.88 -8.96
C PHE A 245 0.65 -12.55 -10.19
N TYR A 246 0.53 -11.91 -11.36
CA TYR A 246 1.16 -12.37 -12.59
C TYR A 246 2.68 -12.48 -12.44
N GLY A 247 3.32 -11.46 -11.86
CA GLY A 247 4.76 -11.45 -11.59
C GLY A 247 5.20 -12.61 -10.70
N TYR A 248 4.43 -12.91 -9.65
CA TYR A 248 4.68 -14.05 -8.77
C TYR A 248 4.58 -15.39 -9.53
N ILE A 249 3.50 -15.61 -10.28
CA ILE A 249 3.31 -16.85 -11.06
C ILE A 249 4.46 -17.03 -12.07
N LYS A 250 4.83 -15.97 -12.79
CA LYS A 250 5.95 -15.99 -13.73
C LYS A 250 7.27 -16.34 -13.03
N GLN A 251 7.52 -15.77 -11.85
CA GLN A 251 8.70 -16.10 -11.05
C GLN A 251 8.71 -17.58 -10.65
N GLN A 252 7.56 -18.12 -10.23
CA GLN A 252 7.44 -19.53 -9.83
C GLN A 252 7.69 -20.49 -10.99
N ILE A 253 7.12 -20.21 -12.17
CA ILE A 253 7.36 -20.99 -13.39
C ILE A 253 8.85 -20.97 -13.76
N ASN A 254 9.48 -19.79 -13.73
CA ASN A 254 10.90 -19.65 -14.05
C ASN A 254 11.79 -20.45 -13.10
N MET A 255 11.51 -20.43 -11.79
CA MET A 255 12.27 -21.21 -10.80
C MET A 255 12.10 -22.72 -11.03
N ARG A 256 10.89 -23.20 -11.35
CA ARG A 256 10.64 -24.62 -11.67
C ARG A 256 11.39 -25.05 -12.92
N ASN A 257 11.38 -24.24 -13.97
CA ASN A 257 12.12 -24.49 -15.21
C ASN A 257 13.63 -24.52 -14.97
N GLN A 258 14.16 -23.61 -14.16
CA GLN A 258 15.59 -23.60 -13.79
C GLN A 258 15.98 -24.84 -12.97
N ARG A 259 15.14 -25.28 -12.02
CA ARG A 259 15.36 -26.53 -11.27
C ARG A 259 15.38 -27.75 -12.19
N LYS A 260 14.44 -27.84 -13.13
CA LYS A 260 14.39 -28.93 -14.13
C LYS A 260 15.66 -28.95 -14.99
N LYS A 261 16.08 -27.79 -15.52
CA LYS A 261 17.32 -27.66 -16.31
C LYS A 261 18.56 -28.07 -15.51
N ARG A 262 18.67 -27.64 -14.24
CA ARG A 262 19.79 -28.04 -13.36
C ARG A 262 19.80 -29.54 -13.08
N SER A 263 18.64 -30.15 -12.84
CA SER A 263 18.54 -31.61 -12.65
C SER A 263 18.97 -32.38 -13.91
N GLN A 264 18.55 -31.92 -15.09
CA GLN A 264 18.98 -32.51 -16.36
C GLN A 264 20.50 -32.37 -16.57
N LEU A 265 21.06 -31.19 -16.30
CA LEU A 265 22.49 -30.96 -16.39
C LEU A 265 23.30 -31.83 -15.42
N ASN A 266 22.84 -31.95 -14.17
CA ASN A 266 23.49 -32.80 -13.17
C ASN A 266 23.47 -34.28 -13.58
N ASN A 267 22.38 -34.77 -14.17
CA ASN A 267 22.31 -36.14 -14.68
C ASN A 267 23.29 -36.37 -15.84
N ILE A 268 23.44 -35.39 -16.75
CA ILE A 268 24.41 -35.46 -17.86
C ILE A 268 25.84 -35.47 -17.32
N LEU A 269 26.16 -34.58 -16.38
CA LEU A 269 27.50 -34.51 -15.77
C LEU A 269 27.85 -35.80 -15.01
N TYR A 270 26.90 -36.36 -14.27
CA TYR A 270 27.08 -37.62 -13.57
C TYR A 270 27.39 -38.78 -14.53
N ASN A 271 26.61 -38.93 -15.61
CA ASN A 271 26.84 -39.98 -16.60
C ASN A 271 28.20 -39.85 -17.30
N ASN A 272 28.67 -38.62 -17.57
CA ASN A 272 29.98 -38.41 -18.19
C ASN A 272 31.13 -38.81 -17.25
N GLN A 273 31.03 -38.54 -15.95
CA GLN A 273 32.02 -38.98 -14.97
C GLN A 273 32.08 -40.52 -14.88
N GLU A 274 30.92 -41.18 -14.93
CA GLU A 274 30.84 -42.65 -14.94
C GLU A 274 31.52 -43.24 -16.19
N LEU A 275 31.30 -42.64 -17.36
CA LEU A 275 31.98 -43.02 -18.61
C LEU A 275 33.50 -42.85 -18.53
N GLU A 276 34.00 -41.75 -17.99
CA GLU A 276 35.45 -41.52 -17.81
C GLU A 276 36.08 -42.56 -16.89
N ILE A 277 35.41 -42.96 -15.81
CA ILE A 277 35.90 -44.01 -14.90
C ILE A 277 36.00 -45.35 -15.62
N VAL A 278 34.97 -45.74 -16.39
CA VAL A 278 34.99 -46.99 -17.16
C VAL A 278 36.12 -46.96 -18.20
N LEU A 279 36.27 -45.86 -18.93
CA LEU A 279 37.32 -45.74 -19.95
C LEU A 279 38.72 -45.87 -19.36
N ASN A 280 38.98 -45.21 -18.23
CA ASN A 280 40.27 -45.30 -17.53
C ASN A 280 40.55 -46.71 -17.00
N SER A 281 39.52 -47.45 -16.58
CA SER A 281 39.67 -48.86 -16.15
C SER A 281 40.00 -49.83 -17.29
N LEU A 282 39.59 -49.51 -18.52
CA LEU A 282 39.90 -50.30 -19.72
C LEU A 282 41.30 -50.00 -20.30
N MET A 283 41.91 -48.88 -19.91
CA MET A 283 43.24 -48.45 -20.37
C MET A 283 44.38 -48.84 -19.41
N MET A 284 44.06 -49.39 -18.23
CA MET A 284 45.03 -50.00 -17.29
C MET A 284 45.11 -51.51 -17.49
#